data_AF-A0A847GAT5-F1
#
_entry.id   AF-A0A847GAT5-F1
#
_cell.length_a   1.000
_cell.length_b   1.000
_cell.length_c   1.000
_cell.angle_alpha   90.00
_cell.angle_beta   90.00
_cell.angle_gamma   90.00
#
_symmetry.space_group_name_H-M   'P 1'
#
loop_
_entity.id
_entity.type
_entity.pdbx_description
1 polymer ?
#
loop_
_entity_poly.entity_id
_entity_poly.type
_entity_poly.pdbx_seq_one_letter_code
_entity_poly.pdbx_strand_id
1 'polypeptide(L)'
;MPTVFVRDDLRAATEALTGGRCTVLYTAQNAPSHFFVLPKFNIEDIDPALGSGTHPAFIVNGAEVPRLFIGMYTGSVRNGELLSLPGMVPENLISIETAAANARNCGAGFHLMTNAEWAAMALWCHANGWLPGGNSEWGKNQFAGHETGVRVDGGVPGSLTGDGRTLTGSGPNSWRHNNAPNGVSDLAGNLSEWVAGIRLVEGELQVLPNNDAAAVTETFPSLAAWKAVNFSTGALVSPGTAGTTKASALTPANGADWAWAATIANTLSGEDYCQMAFSGIPLTGPAILKTLALAPPSETPLSPMGDTRVRNFGTRYMSRGDRYAQTGAGIFALGAIEAYGITRSFIGARVAKY
;
A
#
# COMPACT_ATOMS: atom_id res chain seq x y z
N MET A 1 -11.74 29.53 35.71
CA MET A 1 -12.13 28.11 35.58
C MET A 1 -10.87 27.28 35.63
N PRO A 2 -10.74 26.28 36.51
CA PRO A 2 -9.58 25.39 36.50
C PRO A 2 -9.66 24.49 35.26
N THR A 3 -8.60 24.48 34.46
CA THR A 3 -8.43 23.54 33.35
C THR A 3 -8.17 22.16 33.96
N VAL A 4 -9.17 21.28 33.90
CA VAL A 4 -8.97 19.87 34.26
C VAL A 4 -8.23 19.21 33.09
N PHE A 5 -6.95 18.87 33.30
CA PHE A 5 -6.20 18.05 32.36
C PHE A 5 -6.69 16.62 32.48
N VAL A 6 -7.64 16.21 31.63
CA VAL A 6 -7.94 14.79 31.45
C VAL A 6 -6.79 14.20 30.62
N ARG A 7 -5.98 13.34 31.25
CA ARG A 7 -4.92 12.61 30.54
C ARG A 7 -5.58 11.64 29.56
N ASP A 8 -5.14 11.68 28.32
CA ASP A 8 -5.45 10.67 27.33
C ASP A 8 -4.60 9.43 27.63
N ASP A 9 -5.13 8.56 28.49
CA ASP A 9 -4.40 7.43 29.03
C ASP A 9 -4.02 6.40 27.96
N LEU A 10 -4.87 6.21 26.94
CA LEU A 10 -4.60 5.28 25.85
C LEU A 10 -3.41 5.77 25.01
N ARG A 11 -3.46 7.01 24.51
CA ARG A 11 -2.34 7.57 23.74
C ARG A 11 -1.05 7.59 24.56
N ALA A 12 -1.13 8.06 25.82
CA ALA A 12 0.05 8.16 26.66
C ALA A 12 0.66 6.79 26.98
N ALA A 13 -0.16 5.75 27.18
CA ALA A 13 0.31 4.39 27.37
C ALA A 13 0.96 3.83 26.09
N THR A 14 0.33 4.01 24.93
CA THR A 14 0.88 3.58 23.63
C THR A 14 2.24 4.24 23.34
N GLU A 15 2.35 5.54 23.54
CA GLU A 15 3.61 6.27 23.32
C GLU A 15 4.68 5.81 24.32
N ALA A 16 4.35 5.65 25.60
CA ALA A 16 5.30 5.19 26.61
C ALA A 16 5.81 3.78 26.34
N LEU A 17 4.93 2.83 26.00
CA LEU A 17 5.28 1.43 25.77
C LEU A 17 6.07 1.22 24.46
N THR A 18 5.94 2.11 23.49
CA THR A 18 6.60 1.99 22.18
C THR A 18 7.81 2.90 22.03
N GLY A 19 8.11 3.72 23.05
CA GLY A 19 9.14 4.75 22.99
C GLY A 19 8.83 5.82 21.95
N GLY A 20 7.56 6.21 21.81
CA GLY A 20 7.06 7.21 20.87
C GLY A 20 6.98 6.76 19.41
N ARG A 21 7.28 5.48 19.11
CA ARG A 21 7.19 4.93 17.74
C ARG A 21 5.75 4.73 17.27
N CYS A 22 4.82 4.57 18.21
CA CYS A 22 3.40 4.50 17.93
C CYS A 22 2.65 5.55 18.76
N THR A 23 1.51 5.98 18.25
CA THR A 23 0.59 6.88 18.94
C THR A 23 -0.86 6.48 18.66
N VAL A 24 -1.79 7.07 19.41
CA VAL A 24 -3.22 7.00 19.14
C VAL A 24 -3.72 8.39 18.78
N LEU A 25 -4.29 8.51 17.59
CA LEU A 25 -4.96 9.73 17.14
C LEU A 25 -6.47 9.51 17.17
N TYR A 26 -7.19 10.55 17.55
CA TYR A 26 -8.64 10.53 17.64
C TYR A 26 -9.24 11.16 16.39
N THR A 27 -10.25 10.50 15.85
CA THR A 27 -10.97 10.98 14.67
C THR A 27 -11.88 12.17 14.97
N ALA A 28 -12.51 12.73 13.94
CA ALA A 28 -13.52 13.78 14.07
C ALA A 28 -14.70 13.35 14.95
N GLN A 29 -15.07 12.06 14.94
CA GLN A 29 -16.06 11.48 15.84
C GLN A 29 -15.48 10.97 17.17
N ASN A 30 -14.25 11.34 17.50
CA ASN A 30 -13.55 10.98 18.74
C ASN A 30 -13.34 9.45 18.91
N ALA A 31 -13.23 8.70 17.81
CA ALA A 31 -12.85 7.30 17.84
C ALA A 31 -11.31 7.16 17.86
N PRO A 32 -10.73 6.28 18.69
CA PRO A 32 -9.29 6.06 18.69
C PRO A 32 -8.85 5.28 17.46
N SER A 33 -7.68 5.63 16.91
CA SER A 33 -7.01 4.89 15.83
C SER A 33 -5.50 4.85 16.07
N HIS A 34 -4.88 3.69 15.86
CA HIS A 34 -3.47 3.43 16.18
C HIS A 34 -2.57 3.66 14.97
N PHE A 35 -1.48 4.39 15.17
CA PHE A 35 -0.57 4.77 14.10
C PHE A 35 0.88 4.48 14.48
N PHE A 36 1.63 3.97 13.51
CA PHE A 36 3.08 4.00 13.51
C PHE A 36 3.54 5.38 13.03
N VAL A 37 4.48 5.99 13.76
CA VAL A 37 5.07 7.28 13.44
C VAL A 37 6.27 7.03 12.55
N LEU A 38 6.12 7.21 11.24
CA LEU A 38 7.19 7.10 10.26
C LEU A 38 7.92 8.46 10.16
N PRO A 39 9.15 8.60 10.66
CA PRO A 39 9.92 9.84 10.49
C PRO A 39 10.32 10.04 9.03
N LYS A 40 10.42 11.31 8.61
CA LYS A 40 10.97 11.67 7.30
C LYS A 40 12.37 11.10 7.12
N PHE A 41 12.66 10.59 5.93
CA PHE A 41 13.97 10.14 5.49
C PHE A 41 14.24 10.60 4.05
N ASN A 42 15.52 10.63 3.67
CA ASN A 42 15.92 10.90 2.29
C ASN A 42 16.04 9.59 1.49
N ILE A 43 15.91 9.67 0.18
CA ILE A 43 15.96 8.51 -0.73
C ILE A 43 17.31 7.79 -0.62
N GLU A 44 18.39 8.55 -0.51
CA GLU A 44 19.77 8.06 -0.37
C GLU A 44 20.04 7.38 0.96
N ASP A 45 19.24 7.64 2.00
CA ASP A 45 19.34 6.95 3.30
C ASP A 45 18.79 5.51 3.22
N ILE A 46 17.95 5.22 2.21
CA ILE A 46 17.44 3.88 1.91
C ILE A 46 18.36 3.17 0.94
N ASP A 47 18.62 3.80 -0.21
CA ASP A 47 19.52 3.28 -1.24
C ASP A 47 20.02 4.46 -2.11
N PRO A 48 21.32 4.82 -2.04
CA PRO A 48 21.91 5.91 -2.82
C PRO A 48 21.74 5.77 -4.33
N ALA A 49 21.49 4.56 -4.85
CA ALA A 49 21.25 4.34 -6.28
C ALA A 49 19.86 4.82 -6.75
N LEU A 50 18.95 5.13 -5.81
CA LEU A 50 17.57 5.57 -6.11
C LEU A 50 17.45 7.09 -6.32
N GLY A 51 18.51 7.85 -6.07
CA GLY A 51 18.52 9.31 -6.16
C GLY A 51 18.87 9.96 -4.83
N SER A 52 18.51 11.25 -4.69
CA SER A 52 18.79 12.03 -3.48
C SER A 52 17.62 12.93 -3.10
N GLY A 53 17.60 13.38 -1.85
CA GLY A 53 16.61 14.28 -1.27
C GLY A 53 15.42 13.57 -0.62
N THR A 54 14.47 14.37 -0.12
CA THR A 54 13.31 13.88 0.62
C THR A 54 12.49 12.88 -0.19
N HIS A 55 12.16 11.73 0.43
CA HIS A 55 11.30 10.74 -0.22
C HIS A 55 9.90 11.33 -0.53
N PRO A 56 9.31 11.07 -1.71
CA PRO A 56 8.04 11.69 -2.17
C PRO A 56 6.87 11.60 -1.17
N ALA A 57 6.81 10.54 -0.37
CA ALA A 57 5.83 10.36 0.70
C ALA A 57 5.75 11.55 1.68
N PHE A 58 6.87 12.24 1.91
CA PHE A 58 6.95 13.33 2.87
C PHE A 58 6.78 14.71 2.22
N ILE A 59 6.31 14.79 0.97
CA ILE A 59 6.04 16.06 0.29
C ILE A 59 4.56 16.07 -0.10
N VAL A 60 3.79 16.96 0.53
CA VAL A 60 2.35 17.13 0.27
C VAL A 60 2.11 18.54 -0.24
N ASN A 61 1.59 18.66 -1.47
CA ASN A 61 1.36 19.92 -2.17
C ASN A 61 2.60 20.83 -2.18
N GLY A 62 3.77 20.23 -2.37
CA GLY A 62 5.06 20.92 -2.40
C GLY A 62 5.65 21.29 -1.03
N ALA A 63 4.99 20.97 0.08
CA ALA A 63 5.50 21.19 1.43
C ALA A 63 6.02 19.89 2.06
N GLU A 64 7.20 19.95 2.67
CA GLU A 64 7.73 18.81 3.41
C GLU A 64 7.01 18.62 4.75
N VAL A 65 6.65 17.38 5.07
CA VAL A 65 6.12 16.98 6.39
C VAL A 65 7.19 16.20 7.16
N PRO A 66 7.35 16.44 8.47
CA PRO A 66 8.46 15.84 9.25
C PRO A 66 8.23 14.35 9.56
N ARG A 67 7.00 13.89 9.45
CA ARG A 67 6.58 12.52 9.76
C ARG A 67 5.25 12.21 9.10
N LEU A 68 4.97 10.93 8.96
CA LEU A 68 3.68 10.38 8.58
C LEU A 68 3.17 9.47 9.68
N PHE A 69 1.85 9.32 9.76
CA PHE A 69 1.17 8.42 10.66
C PHE A 69 0.53 7.31 9.83
N ILE A 70 1.13 6.13 9.84
CA ILE A 70 0.65 4.97 9.08
C ILE A 70 -0.20 4.10 9.99
N GLY A 71 -1.45 3.81 9.60
CA GLY A 71 -2.32 2.91 10.36
C GLY A 71 -1.61 1.59 10.64
N MET A 72 -1.51 1.23 11.93
CA MET A 72 -0.77 0.05 12.37
C MET A 72 -1.38 -1.27 11.89
N TYR A 73 -2.66 -1.24 11.54
CA TYR A 73 -3.51 -2.37 11.22
C TYR A 73 -4.31 -2.06 9.95
N THR A 74 -4.64 -3.10 9.15
CA THR A 74 -5.64 -2.96 8.08
C THR A 74 -6.92 -2.34 8.64
N GLY A 75 -7.54 -1.45 7.88
CA GLY A 75 -8.64 -0.62 8.38
C GLY A 75 -9.91 -1.42 8.65
N SER A 76 -10.66 -0.98 9.66
CA SER A 76 -12.03 -1.40 9.94
C SER A 76 -12.95 -0.18 9.90
N VAL A 77 -14.11 -0.28 9.26
CA VAL A 77 -15.04 0.85 9.18
C VAL A 77 -16.01 0.84 10.36
N ARG A 78 -16.14 1.98 11.05
CA ARG A 78 -17.16 2.19 12.09
C ARG A 78 -17.74 3.60 11.93
N ASN A 79 -19.06 3.71 11.91
CA ASN A 79 -19.77 4.99 11.76
C ASN A 79 -19.26 5.84 10.56
N GLY A 80 -18.88 5.17 9.46
CA GLY A 80 -18.35 5.84 8.26
C GLY A 80 -16.91 6.33 8.37
N GLU A 81 -16.16 5.99 9.43
CA GLU A 81 -14.73 6.29 9.59
C GLU A 81 -13.88 5.03 9.38
N LEU A 82 -12.78 5.15 8.64
CA LEU A 82 -11.80 4.06 8.45
C LEU A 82 -10.78 4.11 9.60
N LEU A 83 -10.90 3.19 10.55
CA LEU A 83 -10.08 3.16 11.77
C LEU A 83 -9.01 2.09 11.70
N SER A 84 -7.85 2.35 12.29
CA SER A 84 -6.79 1.35 12.47
C SER A 84 -6.81 0.81 13.90
N LEU A 85 -7.36 -0.40 14.07
CA LEU A 85 -7.61 -1.02 15.38
C LEU A 85 -7.09 -2.46 15.40
N PRO A 86 -6.46 -2.91 16.51
CA PRO A 86 -6.06 -4.31 16.68
C PRO A 86 -7.26 -5.23 16.95
N GLY A 87 -7.15 -6.50 16.53
CA GLY A 87 -8.11 -7.55 16.88
C GLY A 87 -9.49 -7.38 16.25
N MET A 88 -9.59 -6.59 15.18
CA MET A 88 -10.83 -6.31 14.48
C MET A 88 -10.96 -7.13 13.20
N VAL A 89 -12.19 -7.33 12.74
CA VAL A 89 -12.43 -7.82 11.38
C VAL A 89 -11.99 -6.71 10.40
N PRO A 90 -11.05 -6.97 9.48
CA PRO A 90 -10.63 -5.97 8.50
C PRO A 90 -11.74 -5.72 7.49
N GLU A 91 -11.96 -4.46 7.14
CA GLU A 91 -12.94 -4.06 6.14
C GLU A 91 -12.57 -4.64 4.77
N ASN A 92 -13.55 -5.21 4.08
CA ASN A 92 -13.44 -5.65 2.70
C ASN A 92 -14.67 -5.18 1.92
N LEU A 93 -14.79 -5.59 0.64
CA LEU A 93 -15.92 -5.19 -0.22
C LEU A 93 -16.09 -3.66 -0.30
N ILE A 94 -14.98 -2.95 -0.20
CA ILE A 94 -14.93 -1.49 -0.24
C ILE A 94 -14.32 -1.04 -1.57
N SER A 95 -14.90 0.01 -2.16
CA SER A 95 -14.32 0.65 -3.35
C SER A 95 -13.21 1.62 -2.94
N ILE A 96 -12.29 1.95 -3.85
CA ILE A 96 -11.24 2.95 -3.56
C ILE A 96 -11.84 4.31 -3.15
N GLU A 97 -12.96 4.72 -3.75
CA GLU A 97 -13.63 5.98 -3.43
C GLU A 97 -14.26 5.95 -2.03
N THR A 98 -14.96 4.85 -1.70
CA THR A 98 -15.53 4.66 -0.36
C THR A 98 -14.44 4.60 0.70
N ALA A 99 -13.32 3.92 0.42
CA ALA A 99 -12.17 3.86 1.32
C ALA A 99 -11.57 5.26 1.56
N ALA A 100 -11.38 6.05 0.50
CA ALA A 100 -10.91 7.43 0.60
C ALA A 100 -11.89 8.36 1.32
N ALA A 101 -13.19 8.22 1.10
CA ALA A 101 -14.22 8.98 1.81
C ALA A 101 -14.22 8.63 3.31
N ASN A 102 -14.21 7.34 3.66
CA ASN A 102 -14.21 6.90 5.06
C ASN A 102 -12.94 7.32 5.79
N ALA A 103 -11.78 7.31 5.13
CA ALA A 103 -10.55 7.80 5.72
C ALA A 103 -10.57 9.32 5.95
N ARG A 104 -11.14 10.10 5.02
CA ARG A 104 -11.31 11.56 5.18
C ARG A 104 -12.31 11.92 6.28
N ASN A 105 -13.35 11.10 6.48
CA ASN A 105 -14.31 11.27 7.57
C ASN A 105 -13.64 11.22 8.95
N CYS A 106 -12.46 10.59 9.07
CA CYS A 106 -11.68 10.61 10.30
C CYS A 106 -11.17 12.02 10.66
N GLY A 107 -11.20 12.99 9.75
CA GLY A 107 -10.91 14.41 10.02
C GLY A 107 -9.73 14.95 9.21
N ALA A 108 -9.34 16.20 9.50
CA ALA A 108 -8.32 16.92 8.74
C ALA A 108 -6.97 16.17 8.70
N GLY A 109 -6.44 15.99 7.50
CA GLY A 109 -5.18 15.30 7.22
C GLY A 109 -5.26 13.77 7.24
N PHE A 110 -6.36 13.16 7.70
CA PHE A 110 -6.59 11.74 7.52
C PHE A 110 -6.97 11.43 6.07
N HIS A 111 -6.42 10.35 5.53
CA HIS A 111 -6.59 9.97 4.13
C HIS A 111 -6.39 8.47 3.94
N LEU A 112 -6.83 7.94 2.80
CA LEU A 112 -6.49 6.59 2.37
C LEU A 112 -4.99 6.53 2.12
N MET A 113 -4.29 5.55 2.70
CA MET A 113 -2.85 5.41 2.51
C MET A 113 -2.48 5.46 1.03
N THR A 114 -1.46 6.26 0.70
CA THR A 114 -1.08 6.50 -0.69
C THR A 114 -0.03 5.49 -1.16
N ASN A 115 0.16 5.38 -2.47
CA ASN A 115 1.25 4.57 -3.00
C ASN A 115 2.63 5.11 -2.61
N ALA A 116 2.79 6.44 -2.49
CA ALA A 116 4.05 7.03 -2.05
C ALA A 116 4.38 6.60 -0.62
N GLU A 117 3.40 6.57 0.27
CA GLU A 117 3.56 6.10 1.66
C GLU A 117 3.81 4.59 1.71
N TRP A 118 3.12 3.81 0.88
CA TRP A 118 3.35 2.37 0.79
C TRP A 118 4.77 2.08 0.29
N ALA A 119 5.22 2.80 -0.73
CA ALA A 119 6.58 2.70 -1.24
C ALA A 119 7.61 3.07 -0.17
N ALA A 120 7.38 4.12 0.60
CA ALA A 120 8.24 4.50 1.72
C ALA A 120 8.37 3.35 2.74
N MET A 121 7.27 2.72 3.11
CA MET A 121 7.28 1.56 4.02
C MET A 121 8.00 0.34 3.42
N ALA A 122 7.71 0.01 2.16
CA ALA A 122 8.32 -1.13 1.46
C ALA A 122 9.83 -0.98 1.32
N LEU A 123 10.28 0.22 0.93
CA LEU A 123 11.69 0.57 0.81
C LEU A 123 12.38 0.62 2.18
N TRP A 124 11.73 1.17 3.20
CA TRP A 124 12.24 1.14 4.58
C TRP A 124 12.47 -0.29 5.06
N CYS A 125 11.51 -1.19 4.84
CA CYS A 125 11.64 -2.62 5.16
C CYS A 125 12.86 -3.22 4.45
N HIS A 126 12.99 -2.97 3.15
CA HIS A 126 14.12 -3.46 2.37
C HIS A 126 15.47 -2.95 2.88
N ALA A 127 15.60 -1.65 3.14
CA ALA A 127 16.84 -1.05 3.67
C ALA A 127 17.21 -1.60 5.06
N ASN A 128 16.21 -2.00 5.87
CA ASN A 128 16.43 -2.60 7.19
C ASN A 128 16.63 -4.12 7.15
N GLY A 129 16.75 -4.73 5.96
CA GLY A 129 17.04 -6.16 5.85
C GLY A 129 15.86 -7.07 6.19
N TRP A 130 14.63 -6.56 6.22
CA TRP A 130 13.46 -7.30 6.66
C TRP A 130 12.24 -7.06 5.76
N LEU A 131 11.66 -8.13 5.19
CA LEU A 131 10.35 -8.08 4.56
C LEU A 131 9.35 -8.85 5.42
N PRO A 132 8.19 -8.25 5.78
CA PRO A 132 7.21 -8.94 6.61
C PRO A 132 6.56 -10.11 5.87
N GLY A 133 6.34 -11.21 6.59
CA GLY A 133 5.43 -12.27 6.18
C GLY A 133 3.97 -11.87 6.44
N GLY A 134 3.07 -12.84 6.37
CA GLY A 134 1.66 -12.57 6.59
C GLY A 134 0.73 -13.74 6.31
N ASN A 135 -0.56 -13.49 6.56
CA ASN A 135 -1.62 -14.42 6.19
C ASN A 135 -1.68 -14.53 4.66
N SER A 136 -1.07 -15.57 4.09
CA SER A 136 -0.97 -15.82 2.65
C SER A 136 -1.62 -17.15 2.25
N GLU A 137 -2.01 -17.96 3.23
CA GLU A 137 -2.66 -19.25 3.04
C GLU A 137 -3.74 -19.49 4.12
N TRP A 138 -4.87 -18.78 4.00
CA TRP A 138 -6.10 -19.05 4.76
C TRP A 138 -5.93 -19.07 6.29
N GLY A 139 -5.29 -18.04 6.83
CA GLY A 139 -5.03 -17.83 8.26
C GLY A 139 -3.60 -18.12 8.70
N LYS A 140 -2.74 -18.60 7.81
CA LYS A 140 -1.31 -18.87 8.08
C LYS A 140 -0.40 -18.31 6.99
N ASN A 141 0.89 -18.33 7.26
CA ASN A 141 1.92 -18.02 6.27
C ASN A 141 2.29 -19.27 5.47
N GLN A 142 2.24 -19.20 4.15
CA GLN A 142 2.59 -20.33 3.28
C GLN A 142 4.05 -20.80 3.40
N PHE A 143 4.98 -19.86 3.66
CA PHE A 143 6.41 -20.14 3.73
C PHE A 143 6.86 -20.47 5.16
N ALA A 144 5.99 -20.19 6.13
CA ALA A 144 6.21 -20.44 7.54
C ALA A 144 4.90 -20.92 8.18
N GLY A 145 4.44 -22.13 7.85
CA GLY A 145 3.12 -22.64 8.23
C GLY A 145 2.80 -22.71 9.72
N HIS A 146 3.81 -22.54 10.59
CA HIS A 146 3.64 -22.42 12.04
C HIS A 146 3.21 -21.01 12.47
N GLU A 147 3.40 -20.00 11.63
CA GLU A 147 2.91 -18.64 11.82
C GLU A 147 1.43 -18.58 11.43
N THR A 148 0.58 -18.25 12.40
CA THR A 148 -0.86 -18.19 12.21
C THR A 148 -1.42 -16.92 12.83
N GLY A 149 -2.52 -16.43 12.26
CA GLY A 149 -3.37 -15.41 12.85
C GLY A 149 -4.70 -16.01 13.31
N VAL A 150 -5.48 -15.22 14.04
CA VAL A 150 -6.83 -15.63 14.48
C VAL A 150 -7.80 -15.38 13.33
N ARG A 151 -8.33 -16.43 12.72
CA ARG A 151 -9.30 -16.29 11.62
C ARG A 151 -10.59 -15.63 12.09
N VAL A 152 -11.18 -14.79 11.24
CA VAL A 152 -12.42 -14.06 11.53
C VAL A 152 -13.63 -15.00 11.73
N ASP A 153 -13.58 -16.19 11.13
CA ASP A 153 -14.59 -17.23 11.24
C ASP A 153 -14.32 -18.25 12.35
N GLY A 154 -13.22 -18.11 13.10
CA GLY A 154 -12.79 -19.09 14.10
C GLY A 154 -12.36 -20.44 13.50
N GLY A 155 -12.19 -20.52 12.17
CA GLY A 155 -11.76 -21.72 11.47
C GLY A 155 -10.31 -22.10 11.73
N VAL A 156 -9.92 -23.27 11.26
CA VAL A 156 -8.53 -23.77 11.37
C VAL A 156 -7.65 -23.07 10.33
N PRO A 157 -6.51 -22.45 10.71
CA PRO A 157 -5.55 -21.90 9.76
C PRO A 157 -5.12 -22.92 8.69
N GLY A 158 -5.14 -22.51 7.42
CA GLY A 158 -4.88 -23.36 6.25
C GLY A 158 -6.11 -24.10 5.70
N SER A 159 -7.26 -24.06 6.38
CA SER A 159 -8.51 -24.61 5.82
C SER A 159 -9.01 -23.76 4.66
N LEU A 160 -9.22 -24.36 3.48
CA LEU A 160 -9.69 -23.69 2.26
C LEU A 160 -11.20 -23.42 2.24
N THR A 161 -11.88 -23.57 3.38
CA THR A 161 -13.31 -23.31 3.55
C THR A 161 -13.52 -22.12 4.49
N GLY A 162 -14.66 -21.44 4.36
CA GLY A 162 -15.04 -20.32 5.22
C GLY A 162 -14.38 -19.00 4.82
N ASP A 163 -14.02 -18.20 5.81
CA ASP A 163 -13.38 -16.89 5.67
C ASP A 163 -11.93 -16.95 6.18
N GLY A 164 -10.98 -16.99 5.26
CA GLY A 164 -9.56 -17.10 5.56
C GLY A 164 -8.91 -15.81 6.06
N ARG A 165 -9.65 -14.70 6.16
CA ARG A 165 -9.14 -13.45 6.75
C ARG A 165 -8.82 -13.67 8.22
N THR A 166 -7.84 -12.94 8.72
CA THR A 166 -7.46 -12.91 10.14
C THR A 166 -7.83 -11.58 10.76
N LEU A 167 -8.15 -11.59 12.05
CA LEU A 167 -8.29 -10.39 12.85
C LEU A 167 -7.02 -9.55 12.73
N THR A 168 -7.19 -8.25 12.61
CA THR A 168 -6.10 -7.30 12.36
C THR A 168 -4.99 -7.40 13.41
N GLY A 169 -3.75 -7.57 12.95
CA GLY A 169 -2.57 -7.67 13.80
C GLY A 169 -2.53 -8.89 14.73
N SER A 170 -3.36 -9.91 14.49
CA SER A 170 -3.40 -11.14 15.31
C SER A 170 -2.26 -12.12 15.01
N GLY A 171 -1.53 -11.93 13.90
CA GLY A 171 -0.35 -12.71 13.58
C GLY A 171 0.88 -12.37 14.42
N PRO A 172 1.96 -13.15 14.29
CA PRO A 172 3.21 -12.94 15.01
C PRO A 172 3.92 -11.64 14.59
N ASN A 173 4.98 -11.27 15.32
CA ASN A 173 5.81 -10.11 15.00
C ASN A 173 6.42 -10.18 13.59
N SER A 174 6.67 -11.37 13.06
CA SER A 174 7.18 -11.55 11.70
C SER A 174 6.19 -11.08 10.62
N TRP A 175 4.92 -10.84 10.95
CA TRP A 175 3.93 -10.24 10.06
C TRP A 175 3.88 -8.71 10.18
N ARG A 176 4.83 -8.13 10.91
CA ARG A 176 4.97 -6.69 11.11
C ARG A 176 6.20 -6.18 10.38
N HIS A 177 6.08 -4.98 9.83
CA HIS A 177 7.08 -4.37 8.95
C HIS A 177 8.48 -4.25 9.54
N ASN A 178 8.62 -4.26 10.87
CA ASN A 178 9.89 -4.12 11.59
C ASN A 178 10.21 -5.32 12.50
N ASN A 179 9.49 -6.44 12.34
CA ASN A 179 9.62 -7.64 13.18
C ASN A 179 9.46 -7.39 14.70
N ALA A 180 8.64 -6.40 15.10
CA ALA A 180 8.45 -6.01 16.49
C ALA A 180 6.98 -5.68 16.78
N PRO A 181 6.51 -5.76 18.04
CA PRO A 181 5.09 -5.57 18.38
C PRO A 181 4.56 -4.16 18.08
N ASN A 182 5.45 -3.18 17.95
CA ASN A 182 5.14 -1.80 17.58
C ASN A 182 5.17 -1.58 16.05
N GLY A 183 5.29 -2.63 15.26
CA GLY A 183 5.26 -2.54 13.81
C GLY A 183 3.85 -2.53 13.24
N VAL A 184 3.71 -1.82 12.11
CA VAL A 184 2.60 -1.97 11.18
C VAL A 184 2.45 -3.42 10.74
N SER A 185 1.27 -4.01 10.92
CA SER A 185 0.95 -5.40 10.57
C SER A 185 0.30 -5.53 9.19
N ASP A 186 0.22 -6.78 8.72
CA ASP A 186 -0.62 -7.22 7.63
C ASP A 186 -0.38 -6.43 6.32
N LEU A 187 0.86 -5.96 6.11
CA LEU A 187 1.28 -5.33 4.85
C LEU A 187 1.55 -6.37 3.75
N ALA A 188 1.72 -7.63 4.13
CA ALA A 188 1.75 -8.78 3.24
C ALA A 188 0.57 -9.68 3.61
N GLY A 189 -0.32 -9.96 2.66
CA GLY A 189 -1.43 -10.87 2.89
C GLY A 189 -2.56 -10.30 3.74
N ASN A 190 -3.41 -11.19 4.25
CA ASN A 190 -4.74 -10.93 4.78
C ASN A 190 -5.67 -10.34 3.70
N LEU A 191 -5.52 -9.07 3.35
CA LEU A 191 -6.24 -8.42 2.27
C LEU A 191 -5.26 -7.67 1.37
N SER A 192 -5.53 -7.65 0.08
CA SER A 192 -4.97 -6.59 -0.74
C SER A 192 -5.54 -5.26 -0.26
N GLU A 193 -4.76 -4.18 -0.33
CA GLU A 193 -5.24 -2.88 0.14
C GLU A 193 -5.18 -1.86 -0.97
N TRP A 194 -6.29 -1.13 -1.16
CA TRP A 194 -6.32 0.02 -2.04
C TRP A 194 -5.27 1.05 -1.63
N VAL A 195 -4.58 1.61 -2.63
CA VAL A 195 -3.68 2.76 -2.43
C VAL A 195 -4.08 3.92 -3.33
N ALA A 196 -4.02 5.14 -2.81
CA ALA A 196 -4.29 6.35 -3.56
C ALA A 196 -3.06 6.84 -4.36
N GLY A 197 -3.28 7.73 -5.33
CA GLY A 197 -2.21 8.48 -6.00
C GLY A 197 -1.52 7.77 -7.17
N ILE A 198 -1.99 6.60 -7.58
CA ILE A 198 -1.45 5.87 -8.72
C ILE A 198 -2.55 5.13 -9.50
N ARG A 199 -2.42 5.07 -10.83
CA ARG A 199 -3.29 4.30 -11.71
C ARG A 199 -2.58 3.92 -13.02
N LEU A 200 -3.20 3.02 -13.77
CA LEU A 200 -2.93 2.83 -15.19
C LEU A 200 -4.11 3.34 -16.02
N VAL A 201 -3.85 3.95 -17.17
CA VAL A 201 -4.88 4.27 -18.18
C VAL A 201 -4.40 3.77 -19.53
N GLU A 202 -5.08 2.75 -20.07
CA GLU A 202 -4.62 2.02 -21.27
C GLU A 202 -3.15 1.59 -21.16
N GLY A 203 -2.77 1.10 -19.98
CA GLY A 203 -1.42 0.68 -19.64
C GLY A 203 -0.44 1.83 -19.33
N GLU A 204 -0.77 3.09 -19.57
CA GLU A 204 0.07 4.25 -19.21
C GLU A 204 0.08 4.45 -17.69
N LEU A 205 1.28 4.50 -17.10
CA LEU A 205 1.47 4.83 -15.70
C LEU A 205 1.12 6.30 -15.45
N GLN A 206 0.17 6.52 -14.57
CA GLN A 206 -0.20 7.85 -14.11
C GLN A 206 -0.12 7.93 -12.58
N VAL A 207 0.46 9.02 -12.10
CA VAL A 207 0.69 9.31 -10.68
C VAL A 207 0.18 10.70 -10.35
N LEU A 208 -0.23 10.89 -9.10
CA LEU A 208 -0.29 12.23 -8.53
C LEU A 208 1.14 12.61 -8.08
N PRO A 209 1.59 13.87 -8.29
CA PRO A 209 2.91 14.28 -7.87
C PRO A 209 3.13 14.04 -6.36
N ASN A 210 4.33 13.61 -6.01
CA ASN A 210 4.73 13.39 -4.61
C ASN A 210 3.70 12.58 -3.79
N ASN A 211 3.31 13.08 -2.62
CA ASN A 211 2.23 12.56 -1.79
C ASN A 211 0.98 13.45 -1.85
N ASP A 212 0.76 14.20 -2.95
CA ASP A 212 -0.38 15.11 -3.10
C ASP A 212 -1.73 14.36 -3.01
N ALA A 213 -1.71 13.05 -3.29
CA ALA A 213 -2.83 12.14 -3.08
C ALA A 213 -3.39 12.16 -1.64
N ALA A 214 -2.57 12.46 -0.64
CA ALA A 214 -2.97 12.56 0.76
C ALA A 214 -3.92 13.75 1.03
N ALA A 215 -3.87 14.78 0.17
CA ALA A 215 -4.67 16.00 0.31
C ALA A 215 -5.87 16.07 -0.65
N VAL A 216 -6.10 15.04 -1.47
CA VAL A 216 -7.18 15.03 -2.46
C VAL A 216 -8.55 14.93 -1.79
N THR A 217 -9.47 15.83 -2.15
CA THR A 217 -10.87 15.80 -1.73
C THR A 217 -11.86 15.48 -2.85
N GLU A 218 -11.42 15.56 -4.10
CA GLU A 218 -12.22 15.24 -5.28
C GLU A 218 -12.18 13.74 -5.59
N THR A 219 -13.08 13.27 -6.45
CA THR A 219 -13.09 11.86 -6.88
C THR A 219 -11.89 11.56 -7.79
N PHE A 220 -11.28 10.39 -7.66
CA PHE A 220 -10.03 10.08 -8.39
C PHE A 220 -10.11 10.15 -9.92
N PRO A 221 -11.19 9.71 -10.61
CA PRO A 221 -11.22 9.70 -12.07
C PRO A 221 -11.14 11.10 -12.69
N SER A 222 -11.73 12.11 -12.04
CA SER A 222 -11.87 13.48 -12.54
C SER A 222 -10.65 14.37 -12.31
N LEU A 223 -9.64 13.91 -11.56
CA LEU A 223 -8.51 14.76 -11.18
C LEU A 223 -7.71 15.21 -12.40
N ALA A 224 -7.64 16.52 -12.64
CA ALA A 224 -6.74 17.08 -13.66
C ALA A 224 -5.25 16.97 -13.27
N ALA A 225 -4.98 16.66 -12.00
CA ALA A 225 -3.63 16.58 -11.43
C ALA A 225 -2.85 15.33 -11.84
N TRP A 226 -3.48 14.32 -12.46
CA TRP A 226 -2.79 13.13 -12.95
C TRP A 226 -1.67 13.49 -13.93
N LYS A 227 -0.47 12.98 -13.68
CA LYS A 227 0.69 13.08 -14.54
C LYS A 227 1.13 11.71 -15.02
N ALA A 228 1.52 11.61 -16.28
CA ALA A 228 2.27 10.46 -16.75
C ALA A 228 3.76 10.64 -16.44
N VAL A 229 4.51 9.55 -16.43
CA VAL A 229 5.96 9.56 -16.23
C VAL A 229 6.64 9.40 -17.59
N ASN A 230 7.58 10.28 -17.95
CA ASN A 230 8.41 10.06 -19.14
C ASN A 230 9.39 8.89 -18.88
N PHE A 231 9.43 7.89 -19.77
CA PHE A 231 10.21 6.67 -19.55
C PHE A 231 11.73 6.91 -19.56
N SER A 232 12.22 7.86 -20.36
CA SER A 232 13.65 8.12 -20.47
C SER A 232 14.18 9.04 -19.37
N THR A 233 13.38 10.03 -18.95
CA THR A 233 13.84 11.07 -18.03
C THR A 233 13.26 10.97 -16.62
N GLY A 234 12.15 10.25 -16.44
CA GLY A 234 11.39 10.23 -15.19
C GLY A 234 10.57 11.48 -14.92
N ALA A 235 10.61 12.48 -15.82
CA ALA A 235 9.87 13.72 -15.65
C ALA A 235 8.36 13.47 -15.66
N LEU A 236 7.65 14.19 -14.80
CA LEU A 236 6.19 14.23 -14.82
C LEU A 236 5.71 15.07 -15.99
N VAL A 237 4.92 14.47 -16.87
CA VAL A 237 4.39 15.08 -18.09
C VAL A 237 2.86 14.90 -18.17
N SER A 238 2.22 15.58 -19.12
CA SER A 238 0.79 15.37 -19.37
C SER A 238 0.53 13.93 -19.84
N PRO A 239 -0.54 13.27 -19.34
CA PRO A 239 -1.00 11.99 -19.88
C PRO A 239 -1.13 11.99 -21.42
N GLY A 240 -0.76 10.87 -22.04
CA GLY A 240 -0.77 10.71 -23.50
C GLY A 240 0.43 11.33 -24.24
N THR A 241 1.37 11.96 -23.54
CA THR A 241 2.62 12.44 -24.14
C THR A 241 3.41 11.26 -24.74
N ALA A 242 4.05 11.46 -25.89
CA ALA A 242 4.90 10.43 -26.49
C ALA A 242 6.05 10.02 -25.56
N GLY A 243 6.36 8.71 -25.51
CA GLY A 243 7.45 8.18 -24.68
C GLY A 243 7.15 8.10 -23.17
N THR A 244 5.88 8.19 -22.76
CA THR A 244 5.48 7.91 -21.37
C THR A 244 5.64 6.43 -21.02
N THR A 245 5.92 6.16 -19.74
CA THR A 245 6.05 4.83 -19.16
C THR A 245 4.73 4.06 -19.20
N LYS A 246 4.76 2.85 -19.75
CA LYS A 246 3.60 1.97 -19.94
C LYS A 246 3.93 0.56 -19.47
N ALA A 247 2.95 -0.12 -18.89
CA ALA A 247 3.04 -1.55 -18.63
C ALA A 247 2.84 -2.31 -19.95
N SER A 248 3.86 -3.01 -20.41
CA SER A 248 3.85 -3.77 -21.66
C SER A 248 3.93 -5.26 -21.37
N ALA A 249 2.93 -6.03 -21.81
CA ALA A 249 3.02 -7.48 -21.81
C ALA A 249 4.14 -7.93 -22.77
N LEU A 250 4.96 -8.90 -22.35
CA LEU A 250 6.04 -9.43 -23.20
C LEU A 250 5.50 -10.36 -24.30
N THR A 251 4.36 -11.00 -24.06
CA THR A 251 3.61 -11.79 -25.04
C THR A 251 2.12 -11.46 -24.94
N PRO A 252 1.32 -11.65 -26.02
CA PRO A 252 -0.12 -11.41 -26.00
C PRO A 252 -0.87 -12.62 -25.42
N ALA A 253 -0.53 -13.02 -24.19
CA ALA A 253 -1.11 -14.18 -23.53
C ALA A 253 -1.49 -13.88 -22.07
N ASN A 254 -2.56 -14.51 -21.59
CA ASN A 254 -2.90 -14.46 -20.18
C ASN A 254 -1.76 -15.06 -19.31
N GLY A 255 -1.43 -14.39 -18.22
CA GLY A 255 -0.32 -14.77 -17.34
C GLY A 255 1.07 -14.46 -17.92
N ALA A 256 1.16 -13.64 -18.98
CA ALA A 256 2.46 -13.22 -19.51
C ALA A 256 3.26 -12.39 -18.49
N ASP A 257 4.58 -12.53 -18.54
CA ASP A 257 5.48 -11.55 -17.95
C ASP A 257 5.30 -10.17 -18.60
N TRP A 258 5.73 -9.11 -17.91
CA TRP A 258 5.58 -7.75 -18.38
C TRP A 258 6.78 -6.88 -18.01
N ALA A 259 6.90 -5.73 -18.64
CA ALA A 259 7.92 -4.74 -18.35
C ALA A 259 7.38 -3.31 -18.46
N TRP A 260 8.04 -2.38 -17.78
CA TRP A 260 7.88 -0.96 -18.05
C TRP A 260 8.59 -0.60 -19.35
N ALA A 261 7.90 0.12 -20.24
CA ALA A 261 8.46 0.54 -21.52
C ALA A 261 7.86 1.88 -21.99
N ALA A 262 8.53 2.55 -22.94
CA ALA A 262 8.01 3.78 -23.56
C ALA A 262 6.80 3.53 -24.49
N THR A 263 6.65 2.28 -24.95
CA THR A 263 5.60 1.80 -25.87
C THR A 263 5.09 0.45 -25.43
N ILE A 264 3.81 0.15 -25.70
CA ILE A 264 3.24 -1.18 -25.45
C ILE A 264 3.54 -2.08 -26.66
N ALA A 265 4.26 -3.17 -26.42
CA ALA A 265 4.52 -4.19 -27.44
C ALA A 265 3.28 -5.09 -27.66
N ASN A 266 2.64 -5.50 -26.56
CA ASN A 266 1.42 -6.31 -26.60
C ASN A 266 0.39 -5.77 -25.60
N THR A 267 -0.83 -5.56 -26.07
CA THR A 267 -1.97 -5.18 -25.24
C THR A 267 -2.81 -6.42 -24.95
N LEU A 268 -3.17 -6.64 -23.69
CA LEU A 268 -4.11 -7.69 -23.29
C LEU A 268 -5.56 -7.18 -23.40
N SER A 269 -6.54 -8.07 -23.26
CA SER A 269 -7.95 -7.69 -23.29
C SER A 269 -8.83 -8.64 -22.49
N GLY A 270 -10.12 -8.31 -22.37
CA GLY A 270 -11.08 -9.16 -21.65
C GLY A 270 -10.74 -9.29 -20.17
N GLU A 271 -10.52 -10.53 -19.73
CA GLU A 271 -10.16 -10.84 -18.34
C GLU A 271 -8.66 -11.11 -18.15
N ASP A 272 -7.88 -11.13 -19.23
CA ASP A 272 -6.46 -11.46 -19.21
C ASP A 272 -5.67 -10.44 -18.40
N TYR A 273 -4.58 -10.89 -17.79
CA TYR A 273 -3.64 -10.05 -17.05
C TYR A 273 -2.21 -10.60 -17.15
N CYS A 274 -1.22 -9.73 -16.99
CA CYS A 274 0.16 -10.11 -16.81
C CYS A 274 0.40 -10.54 -15.36
N GLN A 275 1.26 -11.53 -15.12
CA GLN A 275 1.63 -11.96 -13.78
C GLN A 275 3.08 -12.41 -13.73
N MET A 276 3.82 -11.91 -12.75
CA MET A 276 5.19 -12.35 -12.45
C MET A 276 5.56 -11.97 -11.02
N ALA A 277 6.59 -12.61 -10.46
CA ALA A 277 7.19 -12.16 -9.20
C ALA A 277 7.66 -10.70 -9.33
N PHE A 278 7.45 -9.88 -8.29
CA PHE A 278 7.85 -8.47 -8.32
C PHE A 278 9.35 -8.32 -8.56
N SER A 279 10.17 -9.20 -7.98
CA SER A 279 11.61 -9.26 -8.19
C SER A 279 12.02 -9.54 -9.64
N GLY A 280 11.11 -10.05 -10.47
CA GLY A 280 11.36 -10.32 -11.88
C GLY A 280 11.10 -9.13 -12.81
N ILE A 281 10.48 -8.04 -12.34
CA ILE A 281 10.25 -6.86 -13.18
C ILE A 281 11.62 -6.33 -13.63
N PRO A 282 11.86 -6.13 -14.95
CA PRO A 282 13.13 -5.58 -15.43
C PRO A 282 13.43 -4.21 -14.83
N LEU A 283 14.69 -3.98 -14.46
CA LEU A 283 15.15 -2.74 -13.81
C LEU A 283 15.34 -1.55 -14.76
N THR A 284 14.85 -1.68 -16.00
CA THR A 284 14.89 -0.64 -17.02
C THR A 284 13.87 0.46 -16.74
N GLY A 285 14.26 1.72 -16.94
CA GLY A 285 13.38 2.88 -16.82
C GLY A 285 13.91 3.91 -15.82
N PRO A 286 13.09 4.91 -15.47
CA PRO A 286 13.51 6.01 -14.62
C PRO A 286 13.48 5.65 -13.14
N ALA A 287 14.34 6.31 -12.34
CA ALA A 287 14.48 6.06 -10.90
C ALA A 287 13.16 6.13 -10.11
N ILE A 288 12.23 6.99 -10.54
CA ILE A 288 10.89 7.14 -9.93
C ILE A 288 10.12 5.82 -9.85
N LEU A 289 10.35 4.85 -10.76
CA LEU A 289 9.72 3.53 -10.67
C LEU A 289 10.13 2.80 -9.40
N LYS A 290 11.42 2.86 -9.03
CA LYS A 290 11.92 2.26 -7.80
C LYS A 290 11.50 3.06 -6.57
N THR A 291 11.58 4.39 -6.63
CA THR A 291 11.13 5.28 -5.54
C THR A 291 9.66 5.07 -5.19
N LEU A 292 8.81 4.74 -6.17
CA LEU A 292 7.39 4.43 -5.96
C LEU A 292 7.11 2.93 -5.79
N ALA A 293 8.14 2.10 -5.59
CA ALA A 293 8.06 0.65 -5.42
C ALA A 293 7.25 -0.05 -6.53
N LEU A 294 7.49 0.34 -7.78
CA LEU A 294 6.96 -0.21 -9.04
C LEU A 294 7.99 -1.03 -9.83
N ALA A 295 9.24 -1.03 -9.38
CA ALA A 295 10.32 -1.89 -9.85
C ALA A 295 11.17 -2.33 -8.64
N PRO A 296 11.89 -3.47 -8.71
CA PRO A 296 12.75 -3.90 -7.62
C PRO A 296 13.80 -2.83 -7.26
N PRO A 297 14.13 -2.67 -5.97
CA PRO A 297 15.07 -1.64 -5.54
C PRO A 297 16.49 -1.90 -6.10
N SER A 298 16.91 -3.16 -6.14
CA SER A 298 18.24 -3.60 -6.59
C SER A 298 18.18 -4.85 -7.47
N GLU A 299 19.31 -5.22 -8.08
CA GLU A 299 19.50 -6.47 -8.85
C GLU A 299 19.35 -7.72 -7.98
N THR A 300 19.66 -7.60 -6.68
CA THR A 300 19.57 -8.70 -5.69
C THR A 300 18.70 -8.24 -4.52
N PRO A 301 17.38 -8.07 -4.73
CA PRO A 301 16.51 -7.58 -3.68
C PRO A 301 16.25 -8.68 -2.64
N LEU A 302 15.82 -8.27 -1.44
CA LEU A 302 15.29 -9.22 -0.45
C LEU A 302 14.08 -10.00 -1.01
N SER A 303 13.86 -11.21 -0.49
CA SER A 303 12.79 -12.11 -0.91
C SER A 303 12.10 -12.74 0.31
N PRO A 304 10.79 -13.06 0.25
CA PRO A 304 9.87 -12.84 -0.87
C PRO A 304 9.36 -11.39 -0.94
N MET A 305 9.31 -10.83 -2.15
CA MET A 305 8.75 -9.49 -2.42
C MET A 305 7.23 -9.53 -2.63
N GLY A 306 6.71 -10.66 -3.13
CA GLY A 306 5.35 -10.83 -3.60
C GLY A 306 5.25 -10.78 -5.13
N ASP A 307 4.04 -10.98 -5.65
CA ASP A 307 3.74 -11.04 -7.08
C ASP A 307 3.10 -9.76 -7.60
N THR A 308 3.18 -9.59 -8.91
CA THR A 308 2.51 -8.54 -9.66
C THR A 308 1.37 -9.14 -10.45
N ARG A 309 0.28 -8.38 -10.60
CA ARG A 309 -0.81 -8.69 -11.52
C ARG A 309 -1.28 -7.42 -12.19
N VAL A 310 -1.14 -7.33 -13.51
CA VAL A 310 -1.32 -6.07 -14.23
C VAL A 310 -2.21 -6.26 -15.46
N ARG A 311 -3.26 -5.46 -15.57
CA ARG A 311 -4.01 -5.28 -16.82
C ARG A 311 -3.53 -4.00 -17.49
N ASN A 312 -2.96 -4.11 -18.69
CA ASN A 312 -2.45 -2.96 -19.43
C ASN A 312 -3.48 -2.34 -20.41
N PHE A 313 -4.76 -2.45 -20.08
CA PHE A 313 -5.89 -1.91 -20.85
C PHE A 313 -6.96 -1.39 -19.89
N GLY A 314 -7.72 -0.38 -20.33
CA GLY A 314 -8.69 0.31 -19.47
C GLY A 314 -8.02 1.18 -18.39
N THR A 315 -8.85 1.77 -17.52
CA THR A 315 -8.36 2.47 -16.32
C THR A 315 -8.30 1.51 -15.14
N ARG A 316 -7.11 1.33 -14.54
CA ARG A 316 -6.85 0.40 -13.44
C ARG A 316 -6.31 1.13 -12.22
N TYR A 317 -6.98 0.94 -11.09
CA TYR A 317 -6.50 1.43 -9.78
C TYR A 317 -5.69 0.34 -9.09
N MET A 318 -4.75 0.76 -8.25
CA MET A 318 -3.79 -0.16 -7.67
C MET A 318 -4.15 -0.59 -6.26
N SER A 319 -3.83 -1.84 -5.96
CA SER A 319 -3.83 -2.42 -4.62
C SER A 319 -2.47 -3.04 -4.32
N ARG A 320 -2.10 -3.14 -3.05
CA ARG A 320 -0.81 -3.66 -2.58
C ARG A 320 -0.99 -4.80 -1.57
N GLY A 321 0.08 -5.54 -1.27
CA GLY A 321 0.12 -6.55 -0.19
C GLY A 321 -0.36 -7.96 -0.56
N ASP A 322 -1.31 -8.07 -1.48
CA ASP A 322 -2.04 -9.30 -1.85
C ASP A 322 -2.86 -9.92 -0.70
N ARG A 323 -3.65 -10.95 -1.00
CA ARG A 323 -4.67 -11.52 -0.11
C ARG A 323 -4.26 -12.85 0.54
N TYR A 324 -5.05 -13.27 1.53
CA TYR A 324 -4.90 -14.54 2.28
C TYR A 324 -4.93 -15.84 1.45
N ALA A 325 -5.33 -15.79 0.19
CA ALA A 325 -5.50 -16.98 -0.66
C ALA A 325 -4.54 -16.93 -1.86
N GLN A 326 -3.33 -16.40 -1.66
CA GLN A 326 -2.38 -16.23 -2.74
C GLN A 326 -0.93 -16.48 -2.30
N THR A 327 -0.23 -17.27 -3.10
CA THR A 327 1.18 -17.62 -2.88
C THR A 327 2.17 -16.48 -3.16
N GLY A 328 1.68 -15.33 -3.60
CA GLY A 328 2.44 -14.15 -4.01
C GLY A 328 2.23 -12.94 -3.09
N ALA A 329 1.75 -13.14 -1.87
CA ALA A 329 1.61 -12.04 -0.92
C ALA A 329 2.97 -11.51 -0.46
N GLY A 330 3.06 -10.18 -0.30
CA GLY A 330 4.29 -9.51 0.06
C GLY A 330 4.12 -7.99 0.05
N ILE A 331 4.95 -7.27 0.82
CA ILE A 331 4.87 -5.81 0.91
C ILE A 331 5.12 -5.10 -0.44
N PHE A 332 5.81 -5.75 -1.39
CA PHE A 332 5.99 -5.24 -2.75
C PHE A 332 4.96 -5.80 -3.74
N ALA A 333 4.04 -6.69 -3.33
CA ALA A 333 3.01 -7.20 -4.21
C ALA A 333 2.18 -6.06 -4.81
N LEU A 334 1.86 -6.15 -6.10
CA LEU A 334 1.25 -5.08 -6.88
C LEU A 334 0.10 -5.62 -7.71
N GLY A 335 -1.12 -5.17 -7.42
CA GLY A 335 -2.29 -5.43 -8.26
C GLY A 335 -2.72 -4.17 -8.99
N ALA A 336 -2.78 -4.20 -10.31
CA ALA A 336 -3.35 -3.16 -11.18
C ALA A 336 -4.39 -3.78 -12.12
N ILE A 337 -5.45 -4.35 -11.52
CA ILE A 337 -6.47 -5.17 -12.21
C ILE A 337 -7.84 -4.48 -12.23
N GLU A 338 -8.13 -3.74 -11.17
CA GLU A 338 -9.49 -3.37 -10.84
C GLU A 338 -9.85 -2.01 -11.42
N ALA A 339 -11.06 -1.93 -11.96
CA ALA A 339 -11.63 -0.68 -12.46
C ALA A 339 -12.10 0.21 -11.30
N TYR A 340 -12.41 1.47 -11.62
CA TYR A 340 -12.99 2.40 -10.65
C TYR A 340 -14.30 1.86 -10.07
N GLY A 341 -14.50 2.04 -8.77
CA GLY A 341 -15.75 1.67 -8.08
C GLY A 341 -15.94 0.17 -7.80
N ILE A 342 -15.04 -0.71 -8.28
CA ILE A 342 -15.13 -2.14 -7.99
C ILE A 342 -14.90 -2.42 -6.50
N THR A 343 -15.67 -3.37 -5.97
CA THR A 343 -15.51 -3.93 -4.63
C THR A 343 -15.12 -5.40 -4.74
N ARG A 344 -14.23 -5.88 -3.87
CA ARG A 344 -13.84 -7.30 -3.80
C ARG A 344 -13.82 -7.79 -2.37
N SER A 345 -14.19 -9.06 -2.16
CA SER A 345 -14.15 -9.70 -0.83
C SER A 345 -12.73 -9.82 -0.26
N PHE A 346 -11.72 -9.59 -1.08
CA PHE A 346 -10.31 -9.71 -0.72
C PHE A 346 -9.54 -8.39 -0.85
N ILE A 347 -10.22 -7.26 -1.08
CA ILE A 347 -9.60 -5.93 -1.08
C ILE A 347 -10.21 -5.09 0.04
N GLY A 348 -9.32 -4.58 0.91
CA GLY A 348 -9.60 -3.61 1.95
C GLY A 348 -8.83 -2.32 1.73
N ALA A 349 -8.52 -1.63 2.83
CA ALA A 349 -7.76 -0.38 2.83
C ALA A 349 -7.22 -0.09 4.22
N ARG A 350 -6.27 0.83 4.35
CA ARG A 350 -5.87 1.41 5.64
C ARG A 350 -5.82 2.93 5.60
N VAL A 351 -6.00 3.51 6.78
CA VAL A 351 -5.93 4.96 6.99
C VAL A 351 -4.49 5.39 7.27
N ALA A 352 -4.12 6.56 6.76
CA ALA A 352 -2.90 7.27 7.08
C ALA A 352 -3.22 8.73 7.42
N LYS A 353 -2.23 9.45 7.96
CA LYS A 353 -2.31 10.88 8.23
C LYS A 353 -0.95 11.56 8.06
N TYR A 354 -0.96 12.77 7.49
CA TYR A 354 0.18 13.69 7.46
C TYR A 354 -0.05 14.88 8.40
#